data_AF-A0A2E6LV99-F1
#
_entry.id   AF-A0A2E6LV99-F1
#
_cell.length_a   1.000
_cell.length_b   1.000
_cell.length_c   1.000
_cell.angle_alpha   90.00
_cell.angle_beta   90.00
_cell.angle_gamma   90.00
#
_symmetry.space_group_name_H-M   'P 1'
#
loop_
_entity.id
_entity.type
_entity.pdbx_description
1 polymer ?
#
loop_
_entity_poly.entity_id
_entity_poly.type
_entity_poly.pdbx_seq_one_letter_code
_entity_poly.pdbx_strand_id
1 'polypeptide(L)'
;MSKLLSIFFLMAVFSSHVFAVDSCAFESEVSKQQQTISDQRALSQLWLPETQEVKGVLKTGQFINIQYWTCHNYGLQADLLYKQLPADIDLHAQTQLLAELALSPENQQLLVESLKDAEIKPGDLPYSLHIDESQNFMLSIESLDEYILIRLSQYQS
;
A
#
# COMPACT_ATOMS: atom_id res chain seq x y z
N MET A 1 25.00 44.64 -3.13
CA MET A 1 24.84 43.37 -3.88
C MET A 1 25.03 42.22 -2.89
N SER A 2 24.38 41.06 -3.07
CA SER A 2 24.50 39.84 -2.22
C SER A 2 23.40 39.55 -1.18
N LYS A 3 22.12 39.69 -1.54
CA LYS A 3 21.02 38.92 -0.89
C LYS A 3 19.95 38.42 -1.87
N LEU A 4 19.71 39.17 -2.96
CA LEU A 4 18.76 38.78 -4.01
C LEU A 4 19.23 37.58 -4.87
N LEU A 5 20.54 37.41 -5.06
CA LEU A 5 21.09 36.29 -5.85
C LEU A 5 20.92 34.92 -5.17
N SER A 6 20.92 34.86 -3.84
CA SER A 6 20.75 33.59 -3.10
C SER A 6 19.31 33.07 -3.13
N ILE A 7 18.32 33.94 -3.30
CA ILE A 7 16.90 33.54 -3.38
C ILE A 7 16.58 32.96 -4.76
N PHE A 8 17.18 33.52 -5.83
CA PHE A 8 17.05 32.97 -7.18
C PHE A 8 17.66 31.56 -7.31
N PHE A 9 18.75 31.28 -6.58
CA PHE A 9 19.37 29.95 -6.60
C PHE A 9 18.55 28.89 -5.85
N LEU A 10 17.81 29.27 -4.79
CA LEU A 10 16.93 28.37 -4.05
C LEU A 10 15.64 28.03 -4.83
N MET A 11 15.11 28.94 -5.64
CA MET A 11 13.96 28.65 -6.52
C MET A 11 14.32 27.73 -7.69
N ALA A 12 15.57 27.76 -8.15
CA ALA A 12 16.06 26.97 -9.29
C ALA A 12 16.24 25.47 -8.96
N VAL A 13 16.47 25.11 -7.69
CA VAL A 13 16.60 23.69 -7.27
C VAL A 13 15.24 22.98 -7.22
N PHE A 14 14.13 23.74 -7.17
CA PHE A 14 12.77 23.20 -7.17
C PHE A 14 12.08 23.26 -8.55
N SER A 15 12.79 23.68 -9.61
CA SER A 15 12.23 23.80 -10.95
C SER A 15 12.84 22.81 -11.93
N SER A 16 12.57 21.53 -11.70
CA SER A 16 12.55 20.51 -12.75
C SER A 16 11.34 19.61 -12.59
N HIS A 17 10.15 20.21 -12.67
CA HIS A 17 8.96 19.46 -13.05
C HIS A 17 9.04 19.22 -14.56
N VAL A 18 9.53 18.05 -14.95
CA VAL A 18 9.18 17.50 -16.26
C VAL A 18 7.71 17.10 -16.16
N PHE A 19 6.83 18.02 -16.52
CA PHE A 19 5.47 17.66 -16.89
C PHE A 19 5.57 16.90 -18.21
N ALA A 20 5.74 15.59 -18.13
CA ALA A 20 5.23 14.71 -19.17
C ALA A 20 3.71 14.73 -19.01
N VAL A 21 3.08 15.56 -19.84
CA VAL A 21 1.64 15.55 -20.08
C VAL A 21 1.31 14.23 -20.77
N ASP A 22 1.14 13.18 -19.98
CA ASP A 22 0.14 12.16 -20.27
C ASP A 22 -0.90 12.32 -19.18
N SER A 23 -1.99 13.01 -19.53
CA SER A 23 -3.15 13.16 -18.66
C SER A 23 -3.81 11.80 -18.52
N CYS A 24 -3.31 10.97 -17.62
CA CYS A 24 -4.05 9.82 -17.12
C CYS A 24 -5.16 10.36 -16.23
N ALA A 25 -6.28 10.67 -16.88
CA ALA A 25 -7.54 10.89 -16.22
C ALA A 25 -7.95 9.56 -15.59
N PHE A 26 -7.71 9.47 -14.29
CA PHE A 26 -8.18 8.39 -13.44
C PHE A 26 -9.66 8.11 -13.73
N GLU A 27 -10.02 6.87 -14.11
CA GLU A 27 -11.42 6.44 -14.13
C GLU A 27 -11.94 6.48 -12.68
N SER A 28 -12.55 7.61 -12.32
CA SER A 28 -12.99 7.99 -10.96
C SER A 28 -13.88 6.98 -10.25
N GLU A 29 -14.33 5.94 -10.94
CA GLU A 29 -15.26 4.95 -10.41
C GLU A 29 -14.59 3.91 -9.51
N VAL A 30 -13.34 3.51 -9.77
CA VAL A 30 -12.61 2.56 -8.89
C VAL A 30 -12.15 3.25 -7.59
N SER A 31 -11.71 4.53 -7.65
CA SER A 31 -11.33 5.32 -6.45
C SER A 31 -12.47 5.42 -5.45
N LYS A 32 -13.68 5.73 -5.92
CA LYS A 32 -14.80 6.10 -5.03
C LYS A 32 -15.34 4.92 -4.23
N GLN A 33 -15.14 3.69 -4.71
CA GLN A 33 -15.57 2.49 -3.98
C GLN A 33 -14.57 2.04 -2.90
N GLN A 34 -13.29 2.42 -2.99
CA GLN A 34 -12.24 1.99 -2.06
C GLN A 34 -11.71 3.11 -1.14
N GLN A 35 -12.13 4.37 -1.34
CA GLN A 35 -11.50 5.56 -0.76
C GLN A 35 -11.68 5.80 0.75
N THR A 36 -12.29 4.89 1.48
CA THR A 36 -12.39 5.02 2.94
C THR A 36 -12.13 3.66 3.56
N ILE A 37 -10.98 3.50 4.23
CA ILE A 37 -10.88 2.47 5.27
C ILE A 37 -12.03 2.78 6.21
N SER A 38 -13.03 1.89 6.24
CA SER A 38 -14.27 2.08 6.99
C SER A 38 -13.99 2.79 8.31
N ASP A 39 -14.67 3.91 8.57
CA ASP A 39 -14.49 4.73 9.78
C ASP A 39 -14.60 3.91 11.08
N GLN A 40 -15.19 2.72 11.00
CA GLN A 40 -15.28 1.76 12.10
C GLN A 40 -13.93 1.13 12.47
N ARG A 41 -12.97 1.03 11.55
CA ARG A 41 -11.67 0.36 11.74
C ARG A 41 -10.50 1.34 11.88
N ALA A 42 -10.56 2.49 11.22
CA ALA A 42 -9.53 3.52 11.34
C ALA A 42 -9.64 4.31 12.66
N LEU A 43 -8.49 4.57 13.29
CA LEU A 43 -8.33 5.60 14.31
C LEU A 43 -8.13 6.97 13.66
N SER A 44 -7.31 7.01 12.60
CA SER A 44 -7.08 8.19 11.76
C SER A 44 -6.76 7.76 10.34
N GLN A 45 -7.13 8.60 9.38
CA GLN A 45 -6.78 8.41 7.97
C GLN A 45 -6.58 9.76 7.28
N LEU A 46 -5.72 9.77 6.26
CA LEU A 46 -5.42 10.89 5.41
C LEU A 46 -5.42 10.40 3.96
N TRP A 47 -6.32 10.96 3.16
CA TRP A 47 -6.30 10.80 1.71
C TRP A 47 -5.34 11.84 1.11
N LEU A 48 -4.43 11.37 0.25
CA LEU A 48 -3.46 12.17 -0.49
C LEU A 48 -3.80 12.08 -1.99
N PRO A 49 -4.59 13.03 -2.53
CA PRO A 49 -5.02 13.00 -3.92
C PRO A 49 -3.86 13.05 -4.92
N GLU A 50 -2.77 13.73 -4.57
CA GLU A 50 -1.62 13.95 -5.45
C GLU A 50 -0.87 12.65 -5.75
N THR A 51 -0.85 11.72 -4.80
CA THR A 51 -0.18 10.42 -4.89
C THR A 51 -1.14 9.24 -4.99
N GLN A 52 -2.45 9.52 -4.98
CA GLN A 52 -3.53 8.51 -4.95
C GLN A 52 -3.34 7.50 -3.81
N GLU A 53 -3.06 8.03 -2.63
CA GLU A 53 -2.57 7.25 -1.50
C GLU A 53 -3.43 7.52 -0.26
N VAL A 54 -3.85 6.45 0.44
CA VAL A 54 -4.46 6.54 1.76
C VAL A 54 -3.42 6.12 2.80
N LYS A 55 -3.17 6.99 3.79
CA LYS A 55 -2.37 6.66 4.98
C LYS A 55 -3.25 6.66 6.20
N GLY A 56 -3.04 5.72 7.12
CA GLY A 56 -3.86 5.67 8.32
C GLY A 56 -3.25 4.86 9.46
N VAL A 57 -3.90 4.99 10.62
CA VAL A 57 -3.65 4.18 11.81
C VAL A 57 -4.96 3.47 12.14
N LEU A 58 -4.91 2.16 12.31
CA LEU A 58 -6.06 1.36 12.74
C LEU A 58 -6.26 1.48 14.26
N LYS A 59 -7.48 1.24 14.75
CA LYS A 59 -7.78 1.24 16.20
C LYS A 59 -6.94 0.25 17.01
N THR A 60 -6.44 -0.78 16.35
CA THR A 60 -5.55 -1.82 16.87
C THR A 60 -4.06 -1.43 16.83
N GLY A 61 -3.72 -0.24 16.31
CA GLY A 61 -2.36 0.33 16.35
C GLY A 61 -1.48 0.04 15.14
N GLN A 62 -1.96 -0.71 14.15
CA GLN A 62 -1.25 -0.91 12.88
C GLN A 62 -1.30 0.36 12.04
N PHE A 63 -0.22 0.62 11.31
CA PHE A 63 -0.15 1.63 10.27
C PHE A 63 -0.49 1.01 8.94
N ILE A 64 -1.24 1.75 8.12
CA ILE A 64 -1.61 1.34 6.77
C ILE A 64 -1.18 2.38 5.76
N ASN A 65 -0.76 1.90 4.60
CA ASN A 65 -0.54 2.70 3.42
C ASN A 65 -1.12 1.99 2.20
N ILE A 66 -2.03 2.61 1.46
CA ILE A 66 -2.65 2.02 0.28
C ILE A 66 -2.51 3.00 -0.87
N GLN A 67 -1.73 2.63 -1.87
CA GLN A 67 -1.48 3.43 -3.05
C GLN A 67 -2.06 2.74 -4.29
N TYR A 68 -2.79 3.52 -5.08
CA TYR A 68 -3.31 3.10 -6.38
C TYR A 68 -2.62 3.89 -7.48
N TRP A 69 -2.41 3.28 -8.64
CA TRP A 69 -2.01 4.02 -9.84
C TRP A 69 -2.69 3.44 -11.07
N THR A 70 -3.11 4.33 -11.96
CA THR A 70 -3.69 3.97 -13.26
C THR A 70 -3.12 4.91 -14.31
N CYS A 71 -2.43 4.33 -15.31
CA CYS A 71 -2.01 5.09 -16.48
C CYS A 71 -2.32 4.35 -17.78
N HIS A 72 -1.44 3.42 -18.16
CA HIS A 72 -1.71 2.39 -19.19
C HIS A 72 -2.07 1.05 -18.56
N ASN A 73 -1.65 0.88 -17.30
CA ASN A 73 -1.68 -0.33 -16.49
C ASN A 73 -2.33 0.05 -15.15
N TYR A 74 -3.04 -0.89 -14.53
CA TYR A 74 -3.54 -0.74 -13.17
C TYR A 74 -2.51 -1.31 -12.19
N GLY A 75 -2.30 -0.62 -11.07
CA GLY A 75 -1.58 -1.23 -9.96
C GLY A 75 -2.01 -0.73 -8.60
N LEU A 76 -1.71 -1.58 -7.63
CA LEU A 76 -2.01 -1.43 -6.23
C LEU A 76 -0.77 -1.82 -5.42
N GLN A 77 -0.44 -1.01 -4.43
CA GLN A 77 0.40 -1.41 -3.32
C GLN A 77 -0.31 -1.11 -2.02
N ALA A 78 -0.51 -2.13 -1.20
CA ALA A 78 -1.07 -2.00 0.13
C ALA A 78 -0.06 -2.52 1.15
N ASP A 79 0.22 -1.72 2.16
CA ASP A 79 1.17 -2.00 3.23
C ASP A 79 0.44 -1.97 4.58
N LEU A 80 0.69 -2.97 5.42
CA LEU A 80 0.31 -3.01 6.82
C LEU A 80 1.58 -3.17 7.65
N LEU A 81 1.89 -2.16 8.47
CA LEU A 81 3.04 -2.15 9.35
C LEU A 81 2.58 -2.19 10.81
N TYR A 82 3.15 -3.09 11.60
CA TYR A 82 2.82 -3.18 13.02
C TYR A 82 4.00 -3.66 13.84
N LYS A 83 3.99 -3.27 15.13
CA LYS A 83 5.06 -3.64 16.07
C LYS A 83 4.93 -5.12 16.44
N GLN A 84 6.02 -5.86 16.31
CA GLN A 84 6.13 -7.26 16.67
C GLN A 84 6.04 -7.41 18.19
N LEU A 85 4.87 -7.83 18.70
CA LEU A 85 4.69 -8.21 20.09
C LEU A 85 4.95 -9.72 20.26
N PRO A 86 5.62 -10.18 21.33
CA PRO A 86 6.31 -11.49 21.34
C PRO A 86 5.43 -12.75 21.45
N ALA A 87 4.09 -12.66 21.37
CA ALA A 87 3.22 -13.84 21.47
C ALA A 87 1.95 -13.67 20.62
N ASP A 88 1.71 -14.62 19.71
CA ASP A 88 0.49 -14.83 18.91
C ASP A 88 0.12 -13.76 17.87
N ILE A 89 1.10 -13.32 17.07
CA ILE A 89 0.78 -12.63 15.82
C ILE A 89 0.35 -13.66 14.78
N ASP A 90 -0.94 -13.68 14.48
CA ASP A 90 -1.51 -14.40 13.35
C ASP A 90 -1.26 -13.60 12.05
N LEU A 91 -0.21 -13.99 11.32
CA LEU A 91 0.17 -13.38 10.05
C LEU A 91 -0.93 -13.51 8.99
N HIS A 92 -1.72 -14.59 9.02
CA HIS A 92 -2.84 -14.76 8.10
C HIS A 92 -3.94 -13.76 8.40
N ALA A 93 -4.30 -13.58 9.68
CA ALA A 93 -5.30 -12.60 10.07
C ALA A 93 -4.88 -11.17 9.69
N GLN A 94 -3.61 -10.82 9.87
CA GLN A 94 -3.10 -9.50 9.45
C GLN A 94 -3.09 -9.34 7.92
N THR A 95 -2.78 -10.41 7.18
CA THR A 95 -2.82 -10.40 5.71
C THR A 95 -4.25 -10.27 5.18
N GLN A 96 -5.21 -10.98 5.78
CA GLN A 96 -6.63 -10.87 5.48
C GLN A 96 -7.17 -9.48 5.80
N LEU A 97 -6.78 -8.89 6.93
CA LEU A 97 -7.14 -7.52 7.27
C LEU A 97 -6.69 -6.53 6.18
N LEU A 98 -5.44 -6.63 5.72
CA LEU A 98 -4.95 -5.77 4.64
C LEU A 98 -5.72 -5.98 3.33
N ALA A 99 -6.03 -7.23 3.01
CA ALA A 99 -6.82 -7.59 1.84
C ALA A 99 -8.23 -6.99 1.86
N GLU A 100 -8.94 -7.09 2.99
CA GLU A 100 -10.27 -6.49 3.17
C GLU A 100 -10.26 -4.97 3.01
N LEU A 101 -9.14 -4.31 3.31
CA LEU A 101 -8.99 -2.87 3.22
C LEU A 101 -8.63 -2.39 1.81
N ALA A 102 -7.88 -3.19 1.03
CA ALA A 102 -7.24 -2.73 -0.20
C ALA A 102 -7.73 -3.44 -1.47
N LEU A 103 -8.22 -4.68 -1.36
CA LEU A 103 -8.53 -5.52 -2.51
C LEU A 103 -10.03 -5.55 -2.83
N SER A 104 -10.35 -5.79 -4.11
CA SER A 104 -11.69 -6.18 -4.52
C SER A 104 -12.06 -7.56 -3.94
N PRO A 105 -13.36 -7.89 -3.79
CA PRO A 105 -13.79 -9.19 -3.29
C PRO A 105 -13.21 -10.38 -4.07
N GLU A 106 -13.04 -10.24 -5.39
CA GLU A 106 -12.42 -11.27 -6.24
C GLU A 106 -10.95 -11.51 -5.85
N ASN A 107 -10.15 -10.45 -5.74
CA ASN A 107 -8.74 -10.57 -5.39
C ASN A 107 -8.54 -11.00 -3.92
N GLN A 108 -9.49 -10.66 -3.03
CA GLN A 108 -9.53 -11.20 -1.67
C GLN A 108 -9.71 -12.72 -1.68
N GLN A 109 -10.64 -13.24 -2.51
CA GLN A 109 -10.85 -14.67 -2.61
C GLN A 109 -9.61 -15.40 -3.16
N LEU A 110 -8.98 -14.87 -4.20
CA LEU A 110 -7.74 -15.42 -4.76
C LEU A 110 -6.64 -15.51 -3.68
N LEU A 111 -6.43 -14.42 -2.92
CA LEU A 111 -5.47 -14.42 -1.82
C LEU A 111 -5.80 -15.48 -0.75
N VAL A 112 -7.08 -15.56 -0.34
CA VAL A 112 -7.51 -16.55 0.66
C VAL A 112 -7.25 -17.97 0.17
N GLU A 113 -7.50 -18.25 -1.10
CA GLU A 113 -7.23 -19.56 -1.69
C GLU A 113 -5.73 -19.87 -1.74
N SER A 114 -4.89 -18.92 -2.15
CA SER A 114 -3.42 -19.09 -2.15
C SER A 114 -2.82 -19.26 -0.75
N LEU A 115 -3.46 -18.70 0.28
CA LEU A 115 -2.99 -18.82 1.67
C LEU A 115 -3.45 -20.09 2.39
N LYS A 116 -4.37 -20.89 1.83
CA LYS A 116 -4.88 -22.10 2.50
C LYS A 116 -3.79 -23.10 2.86
N ASP A 117 -2.77 -23.22 2.02
CA ASP A 117 -1.69 -24.19 2.15
C ASP A 117 -0.38 -23.57 2.64
N ALA A 118 -0.33 -22.24 2.81
CA ALA A 118 0.83 -21.55 3.35
C ALA A 118 0.74 -21.54 4.87
N GLU A 119 1.74 -22.04 5.60
CA GLU A 119 1.86 -21.83 7.05
C GLU A 119 2.96 -20.81 7.28
N ILE A 120 2.61 -19.53 7.41
CA ILE A 120 3.60 -18.45 7.56
C ILE A 120 3.88 -18.22 9.04
N LYS A 121 5.06 -18.58 9.53
CA LYS A 121 5.49 -18.28 10.91
C LYS A 121 6.41 -17.07 10.94
N PRO A 122 6.48 -16.32 12.05
CA PRO A 122 7.41 -15.21 12.19
C PRO A 122 8.89 -15.61 12.00
N GLY A 123 9.25 -16.86 12.27
CA GLY A 123 10.61 -17.39 12.04
C GLY A 123 10.95 -17.64 10.57
N ASP A 124 9.96 -17.64 9.68
CA ASP A 124 10.13 -17.90 8.25
C ASP A 124 10.30 -16.60 7.43
N LEU A 125 10.39 -15.45 8.10
CA LEU A 125 10.52 -14.14 7.46
C LEU A 125 11.99 -13.88 7.03
N PRO A 126 12.23 -13.27 5.84
CA PRO A 126 11.23 -12.73 4.91
C PRO A 126 10.52 -13.83 4.09
N TYR A 127 9.23 -13.62 3.82
CA TYR A 127 8.36 -14.53 3.07
C TYR A 127 7.77 -13.81 1.85
N SER A 128 7.67 -14.51 0.73
CA SER A 128 7.01 -14.00 -0.48
C SER A 128 6.19 -15.09 -1.16
N LEU A 129 5.00 -14.73 -1.64
CA LEU A 129 4.09 -15.62 -2.34
C LEU A 129 3.54 -14.92 -3.58
N HIS A 130 3.71 -15.56 -4.75
CA HIS A 130 3.02 -15.15 -5.96
C HIS A 130 1.62 -15.78 -5.96
N ILE A 131 0.60 -14.94 -6.08
CA ILE A 131 -0.82 -15.32 -6.01
C ILE A 131 -1.37 -15.53 -7.41
N ASP A 132 -1.08 -14.61 -8.33
CA ASP A 132 -1.47 -14.69 -9.74
C ASP A 132 -0.38 -14.06 -10.62
N GLU A 133 0.28 -14.90 -11.42
CA GLU A 133 1.33 -14.47 -12.35
C GLU A 133 0.79 -13.58 -13.48
N SER A 134 -0.47 -13.77 -13.89
CA SER A 134 -1.07 -13.00 -14.99
C SER A 134 -1.31 -11.53 -14.62
N GLN A 135 -1.46 -11.26 -13.33
CA GLN A 135 -1.73 -9.92 -12.77
C GLN A 135 -0.57 -9.42 -11.89
N ASN A 136 0.58 -10.10 -11.92
CA ASN A 136 1.72 -9.87 -11.04
C ASN A 136 1.29 -9.63 -9.58
N PHE A 137 0.31 -10.41 -9.11
CA PHE A 137 -0.24 -10.27 -7.77
C PHE A 137 0.63 -11.05 -6.78
N MET A 138 1.23 -10.33 -5.84
CA MET A 138 2.22 -10.87 -4.92
C MET A 138 1.94 -10.38 -3.48
N LEU A 139 2.17 -11.29 -2.53
CA LEU A 139 2.28 -11.03 -1.10
C LEU A 139 3.75 -11.07 -0.71
N SER A 140 4.21 -10.10 0.08
CA SER A 140 5.51 -10.11 0.74
C SER A 140 5.36 -9.76 2.21
N ILE A 141 6.08 -10.48 3.08
CA ILE A 141 6.09 -10.26 4.51
C ILE A 141 7.54 -10.18 4.99
N GLU A 142 7.87 -9.09 5.67
CA GLU A 142 9.24 -8.77 6.08
C GLU A 142 9.27 -8.42 7.57
N SER A 143 10.37 -8.77 8.25
CA SER A 143 10.68 -8.30 9.60
C SER A 143 11.68 -7.15 9.52
N LEU A 144 11.34 -6.03 10.15
CA LEU A 144 12.12 -4.79 10.19
C LEU A 144 12.34 -4.40 11.66
N ASP A 145 13.47 -4.81 12.23
CA ASP A 145 13.79 -4.64 13.65
C ASP A 145 12.68 -5.18 14.58
N GLU A 146 11.87 -4.29 15.17
CA GLU A 146 10.73 -4.61 16.04
C GLU A 146 9.38 -4.53 15.32
N TYR A 147 9.36 -4.50 13.99
CA TYR A 147 8.17 -4.36 13.16
C TYR A 147 8.03 -5.50 12.16
N ILE A 148 6.80 -5.77 11.76
CA ILE A 148 6.48 -6.61 10.62
C ILE A 148 5.77 -5.76 9.58
N LEU A 149 6.24 -5.86 8.34
CA LEU A 149 5.62 -5.27 7.16
C LEU A 149 4.97 -6.38 6.35
N ILE A 150 3.65 -6.28 6.14
CA ILE A 150 2.92 -7.09 5.17
C ILE A 150 2.61 -6.18 3.99
N ARG A 151 2.93 -6.63 2.78
CA ARG A 151 2.69 -5.90 1.54
C ARG A 151 1.97 -6.79 0.53
N LEU A 152 0.91 -6.23 -0.05
CA LEU A 152 0.25 -6.75 -1.23
C LEU A 152 0.56 -5.83 -2.40
N SER A 153 1.09 -6.38 -3.48
CA SER A 153 1.36 -5.64 -4.71
C SER A 153 0.68 -6.33 -5.88
N GLN A 154 -0.04 -5.57 -6.69
CA GLN A 154 -0.69 -6.05 -7.91
C GLN A 154 -0.35 -5.12 -9.06
N TYR A 155 -0.03 -5.69 -10.22
CA TYR A 155 0.30 -4.93 -11.41
C TYR A 155 -0.25 -5.62 -12.66
N GLN A 156 -1.25 -4.97 -13.27
CA GLN A 156 -1.91 -5.44 -14.47
C GLN A 156 -1.52 -4.55 -15.65
N SER A 157 -0.84 -5.16 -16.63
CA SER A 157 -0.45 -4.53 -17.90
C SER A 157 -1.54 -4.54 -18.96
#